data_AF-A0A397V056-F1
#
_entry.id   AF-A0A397V056-F1
#
_cell.length_a   1.000
_cell.length_b   1.000
_cell.length_c   1.000
_cell.angle_alpha   90.00
_cell.angle_beta   90.00
_cell.angle_gamma   90.00
#
_symmetry.space_group_name_H-M   'P 1'
#
loop_
_entity.id
_entity.type
_entity.pdbx_description
1 polymer ?
#
loop_
_entity_poly.entity_id
_entity_poly.type
_entity_poly.pdbx_seq_one_letter_code
_entity_poly.pdbx_strand_id
1 'polypeptide(L)'
;MKSLYYILFFAIFSSVYFFVVCQNIPSPRRQQTSTLVGTRLYVFGGDISPTLPSNEVWYLDLSSSFNISTPPWHSDVAMPIGYTFGTSCLSPIDNSTVFLIGGRTWIIANTISFSYTSSVYKFDSKTSQWTTPTISNFNSSFEARN
;
A
#
# COMPACT_ATOMS: atom_id res chain seq x y z
N MET A 1 31.79 0.90 -38.35
CA MET A 1 32.19 1.40 -37.02
C MET A 1 31.15 2.34 -36.39
N LYS A 2 30.65 3.39 -37.06
CA LYS A 2 29.65 4.32 -36.48
C LYS A 2 28.32 3.66 -36.09
N SER A 3 27.83 2.70 -36.88
CA SER A 3 26.59 1.94 -36.60
C SER A 3 26.66 1.13 -35.29
N LEU A 4 27.81 0.50 -35.01
CA LEU A 4 28.02 -0.27 -33.78
C LEU A 4 27.96 0.62 -32.53
N TYR A 5 28.47 1.87 -32.61
CA TYR A 5 28.41 2.84 -31.51
C TYR A 5 26.99 3.27 -31.18
N TYR A 6 26.13 3.49 -32.19
CA TYR A 6 24.72 3.83 -31.96
C TYR A 6 23.94 2.67 -31.35
N ILE A 7 24.21 1.43 -31.78
CA ILE A 7 23.58 0.23 -31.21
C ILE A 7 23.99 0.04 -29.74
N LEU A 8 25.29 0.17 -29.43
CA LEU A 8 25.79 0.10 -28.05
C LEU A 8 25.22 1.22 -27.18
N PHE A 9 25.18 2.45 -27.69
CA PHE A 9 24.58 3.58 -26.97
C PHE A 9 23.10 3.33 -26.68
N PHE A 10 22.33 2.85 -27.66
CA PHE A 10 20.91 2.55 -27.47
C PHE A 10 20.68 1.40 -26.48
N ALA A 11 21.52 0.35 -26.53
CA ALA A 11 21.45 -0.76 -25.59
C ALA A 11 21.79 -0.34 -24.14
N ILE A 12 22.84 0.47 -23.97
CA ILE A 12 23.22 1.02 -22.66
C ILE A 12 22.14 1.97 -22.14
N PHE A 13 21.64 2.88 -22.99
CA PHE A 13 20.59 3.82 -22.62
C PHE A 13 19.29 3.11 -22.24
N SER A 14 18.89 2.10 -23.02
CA SER A 14 17.72 1.26 -22.73
C SER A 14 17.90 0.46 -21.43
N SER A 15 19.10 -0.08 -21.19
CA SER A 15 19.43 -0.81 -19.95
C SER A 15 19.39 0.10 -18.72
N VAL A 16 19.97 1.30 -18.80
CA VAL A 16 19.94 2.30 -17.72
C VAL A 16 18.51 2.79 -17.48
N TYR A 17 17.75 3.06 -18.54
CA TYR A 17 16.33 3.43 -18.44
C TYR A 17 15.51 2.32 -17.77
N PHE A 18 15.72 1.06 -18.16
CA PHE A 18 15.07 -0.10 -17.54
C PHE A 18 15.44 -0.24 -16.06
N PHE A 19 16.71 -0.05 -15.69
CA PHE A 19 17.18 -0.07 -14.30
C PHE A 19 16.52 1.01 -13.43
N VAL A 20 16.26 2.19 -13.99
CA VAL A 20 15.61 3.30 -13.28
C VAL A 20 14.10 3.05 -13.12
N VAL A 21 13.44 2.49 -14.12
CA VAL A 21 11.99 2.22 -14.10
C VAL A 21 11.63 0.96 -13.30
N CYS A 22 12.55 -0.02 -13.20
CA CYS A 22 12.33 -1.25 -12.44
C CYS A 22 12.72 -1.15 -10.96
N GLN A 23 12.94 0.04 -10.40
CA GLN A 23 13.04 0.16 -8.94
C GLN A 23 11.66 -0.16 -8.36
N ASN A 24 11.54 -1.32 -7.72
CA ASN A 24 10.32 -1.80 -7.08
C ASN A 24 10.05 -1.01 -5.77
N ILE A 25 9.87 0.30 -5.90
CA ILE A 25 9.70 1.25 -4.80
C ILE A 25 8.32 1.92 -4.89
N PRO A 26 7.67 2.19 -3.75
CA PRO A 26 6.38 2.89 -3.75
C PRO A 26 6.52 4.31 -4.31
N SER A 27 5.52 4.74 -5.06
CA SER A 27 5.40 6.15 -5.44
C SER A 27 5.27 7.06 -4.20
N PRO A 28 5.73 8.32 -4.29
CA PRO A 28 5.46 9.33 -3.28
C PRO A 28 3.97 9.37 -2.93
N ARG A 29 3.67 9.39 -1.64
CA ARG A 29 2.30 9.29 -1.13
C ARG A 29 2.10 10.12 0.12
N ARG A 30 0.86 10.56 0.35
CA ARG A 30 0.42 11.24 1.58
C ARG A 30 -0.83 10.56 2.13
N GLN A 31 -1.15 10.82 3.40
CA GLN A 31 -2.39 10.34 4.05
C GLN A 31 -2.52 8.80 4.10
N GLN A 32 -1.42 8.07 3.86
CA GLN A 32 -1.32 6.65 4.14
C GLN A 32 -1.36 6.38 5.66
N THR A 33 -1.53 5.11 5.99
CA THR A 33 -1.26 4.59 7.34
C THR A 33 -0.19 3.51 7.28
N SER A 34 0.41 3.17 8.42
CA SER A 34 1.46 2.17 8.50
C SER A 34 1.41 1.37 9.80
N THR A 35 1.88 0.13 9.74
CA THR A 35 1.94 -0.76 10.90
C THR A 35 3.12 -1.71 10.77
N LEU A 36 3.89 -1.84 11.85
CA LEU A 36 4.97 -2.82 11.95
C LEU A 36 4.39 -4.19 12.29
N VAL A 37 4.74 -5.21 11.51
CA VAL A 37 4.39 -6.62 11.76
C VAL A 37 5.65 -7.45 11.73
N GLY A 38 6.09 -7.95 12.88
CA GLY A 38 7.41 -8.56 13.00
C GLY A 38 8.51 -7.57 12.59
N THR A 39 9.25 -7.88 11.53
CA THR A 39 10.29 -7.00 10.95
C THR A 39 9.81 -6.21 9.75
N ARG A 40 8.55 -6.34 9.32
CA ARG A 40 8.03 -5.68 8.11
C ARG A 40 7.20 -4.46 8.47
N LEU A 41 7.65 -3.28 8.05
CA LEU A 41 6.86 -2.06 8.18
C LEU A 41 5.92 -1.95 6.97
N TYR A 42 4.66 -2.31 7.16
CA TYR A 42 3.62 -2.19 6.15
C TYR A 42 3.13 -0.75 5.99
N VAL A 43 2.81 -0.37 4.76
CA VAL A 43 2.25 0.92 4.35
C VAL A 43 1.02 0.64 3.50
N PHE A 44 -0.12 1.21 3.88
CA PHE A 44 -1.41 0.96 3.26
C PHE A 44 -1.95 2.24 2.60
N GLY A 45 -2.19 2.15 1.29
CA GLY A 45 -2.88 3.18 0.50
C GLY A 45 -2.15 4.52 0.48
N GLY A 46 -2.92 5.60 0.59
CA GLY A 46 -2.46 6.98 0.45
C GLY A 46 -2.78 7.59 -0.91
N ASP A 47 -2.74 8.91 -0.98
CA ASP A 47 -2.85 9.68 -2.23
C ASP A 47 -1.50 9.61 -2.97
N ILE A 48 -1.44 8.89 -4.08
CA ILE A 48 -0.32 8.93 -5.04
C ILE A 48 -0.53 9.99 -6.13
N SER A 49 -1.76 10.48 -6.27
CA SER A 49 -2.16 11.51 -7.23
C SER A 49 -3.31 12.34 -6.65
N PRO A 50 -3.59 13.54 -7.18
CA PRO A 50 -4.70 14.37 -6.71
C PRO A 50 -6.09 13.75 -6.91
N THR A 51 -6.22 12.80 -7.83
CA THR A 51 -7.52 12.31 -8.31
C THR A 51 -7.86 10.91 -7.84
N LEU A 52 -6.86 10.08 -7.55
CA LEU A 52 -7.08 8.68 -7.21
C LEU A 52 -6.23 8.24 -6.00
N PRO A 53 -6.90 7.92 -4.88
CA PRO A 53 -6.32 7.18 -3.77
C PRO A 53 -5.81 5.81 -4.20
N SER A 54 -4.65 5.46 -3.69
CA SER A 54 -4.04 4.16 -3.90
C SER A 54 -4.70 3.10 -3.03
N ASN A 55 -4.79 1.89 -3.58
CA ASN A 55 -5.09 0.67 -2.84
C ASN A 55 -3.85 -0.20 -2.59
N GLU A 56 -2.68 0.28 -3.00
CA GLU A 56 -1.45 -0.49 -2.93
C GLU A 56 -1.08 -0.75 -1.47
N VAL A 57 -0.48 -1.93 -1.27
CA VAL A 57 0.15 -2.33 -0.02
C VAL A 57 1.61 -2.53 -0.31
N TRP A 58 2.44 -1.86 0.48
CA TRP A 58 3.89 -2.00 0.41
C TRP A 58 4.41 -2.37 1.79
N TYR A 59 5.54 -3.05 1.85
CA TYR A 59 6.28 -3.20 3.10
C TYR A 59 7.78 -3.00 2.90
N LEU A 60 8.42 -2.46 3.94
CA LEU A 60 9.86 -2.36 4.07
C LEU A 60 10.33 -3.45 5.03
N ASP A 61 11.21 -4.34 4.58
CA ASP A 61 11.79 -5.36 5.47
C ASP A 61 12.95 -4.78 6.28
N LEU A 62 12.77 -4.75 7.60
CA LEU A 62 13.71 -4.23 8.59
C LEU A 62 14.50 -5.37 9.28
N SER A 63 14.47 -6.60 8.76
CA SER A 63 15.20 -7.74 9.34
C SER A 63 16.72 -7.54 9.38
N SER A 64 17.26 -6.62 8.58
CA SER A 64 18.68 -6.29 8.49
C SER A 64 18.88 -4.82 8.12
N SER A 65 20.08 -4.28 8.40
CA SER A 65 20.48 -2.97 7.90
C SER A 65 20.46 -2.92 6.37
N PHE A 66 20.02 -1.81 5.78
CA PHE A 66 19.95 -1.62 4.34
C PHE A 66 20.48 -0.26 3.91
N ASN A 67 20.81 -0.12 2.62
CA ASN A 67 21.21 1.14 2.01
C ASN A 67 19.96 2.01 1.75
N ILE A 68 19.94 3.24 2.27
CA ILE A 68 18.83 4.19 2.10
C ILE A 68 18.59 4.60 0.64
N SER A 69 19.60 4.49 -0.22
CA SER A 69 19.45 4.75 -1.66
C SER A 69 18.73 3.63 -2.40
N THR A 70 18.67 2.43 -1.80
CA THR A 70 17.99 1.25 -2.36
C THR A 70 17.28 0.45 -1.26
N PRO A 71 16.24 1.00 -0.61
CA PRO A 71 15.58 0.31 0.48
C PRO A 71 14.86 -0.96 -0.01
N PRO A 72 14.78 -2.03 0.80
CA PRO A 72 14.16 -3.30 0.44
C PRO A 72 12.63 -3.21 0.48
N TRP A 73 12.06 -2.48 -0.47
CA TRP A 73 10.62 -2.37 -0.65
C TRP A 73 10.05 -3.56 -1.40
N HIS A 74 8.90 -4.01 -0.95
CA HIS A 74 8.13 -5.08 -1.55
C HIS A 74 6.67 -4.66 -1.68
N SER A 75 6.04 -5.01 -2.80
CA SER A 75 4.60 -4.90 -2.96
C SER A 75 3.93 -6.15 -2.39
N ASP A 76 2.73 -5.97 -1.85
CA ASP A 76 1.88 -7.05 -1.34
C ASP A 76 0.49 -6.95 -2.00
N VAL A 77 -0.40 -7.89 -1.65
CA VAL A 77 -1.76 -7.96 -2.17
C VAL A 77 -2.51 -6.67 -1.86
N ALA A 78 -2.93 -5.99 -2.94
CA ALA A 78 -3.60 -4.71 -2.86
C ALA A 78 -4.94 -4.81 -2.10
N MET A 79 -5.34 -3.70 -1.48
CA MET A 79 -6.63 -3.58 -0.82
C MET A 79 -7.79 -3.68 -1.82
N PRO A 80 -8.96 -4.16 -1.38
CA PRO A 80 -10.17 -4.14 -2.21
C PRO A 80 -10.73 -2.71 -2.45
N ILE A 81 -10.15 -1.70 -1.81
CA ILE A 81 -10.57 -0.29 -1.82
C ILE A 81 -9.37 0.66 -1.86
N GLY A 82 -9.55 1.84 -2.44
CA GLY A 82 -8.62 2.95 -2.20
C GLY A 82 -8.78 3.45 -0.76
N TYR A 83 -7.69 3.82 -0.08
CA TYR A 83 -7.71 4.12 1.36
C TYR A 83 -6.83 5.32 1.73
N THR A 84 -7.39 6.32 2.43
CA THR A 84 -6.63 7.45 2.99
C THR A 84 -7.24 7.97 4.29
N PHE A 85 -6.48 8.78 5.04
CA PHE A 85 -6.91 9.42 6.30
C PHE A 85 -7.37 8.47 7.41
N GLY A 86 -7.14 7.17 7.26
CA GLY A 86 -7.48 6.18 8.27
C GLY A 86 -6.28 5.83 9.15
N THR A 87 -6.52 4.91 10.08
CA THR A 87 -5.50 4.40 10.99
C THR A 87 -5.39 2.89 10.86
N SER A 88 -4.19 2.35 11.07
CA SER A 88 -3.98 0.92 11.18
C SER A 88 -3.36 0.52 12.52
N CYS A 89 -3.71 -0.68 12.99
CA CYS A 89 -3.12 -1.25 14.20
C CYS A 89 -2.93 -2.76 14.07
N LEU A 90 -1.85 -3.26 14.68
CA LEU A 90 -1.57 -4.69 14.77
C LEU A 90 -2.45 -5.32 15.85
N SER A 91 -3.04 -6.47 15.53
CA SER A 91 -3.74 -7.33 16.48
C SER A 91 -2.78 -7.80 17.58
N PRO A 92 -3.07 -7.51 18.86
CA PRO A 92 -2.24 -7.98 19.97
C PRO A 92 -2.41 -9.49 20.24
N ILE A 93 -3.35 -10.15 19.56
CA ILE A 93 -3.71 -11.55 19.82
C ILE A 93 -2.86 -12.50 18.98
N ASP A 94 -2.70 -12.22 17.69
CA ASP A 94 -2.06 -13.12 16.72
C ASP A 94 -0.75 -12.58 16.14
N ASN A 95 -0.43 -11.30 16.40
CA ASN A 95 0.72 -10.57 15.86
C ASN A 95 0.88 -10.68 14.33
N SER A 96 -0.21 -10.90 13.60
CA SER A 96 -0.20 -10.98 12.13
C SER A 96 -1.35 -10.28 11.45
N THR A 97 -2.47 -10.11 12.13
CA THR A 97 -3.62 -9.39 11.60
C THR A 97 -3.44 -7.88 11.81
N VAL A 98 -3.50 -7.11 10.74
CA VAL A 98 -3.56 -5.64 10.80
C VAL A 98 -5.01 -5.20 10.57
N PHE A 99 -5.53 -4.38 11.47
CA PHE A 99 -6.81 -3.73 11.30
C PHE A 99 -6.60 -2.35 10.68
N LEU A 100 -7.40 -2.00 9.68
CA LEU A 100 -7.52 -0.64 9.14
C LEU A 100 -8.89 -0.10 9.57
N ILE A 101 -8.91 1.04 10.24
CA ILE A 101 -10.11 1.60 10.90
C ILE A 101 -10.36 3.01 10.40
N GLY A 102 -11.62 3.26 10.01
CA GLY A 102 -12.06 4.57 9.53
C GLY A 102 -11.35 5.01 8.25
N GLY A 103 -11.16 6.32 8.11
CA GLY A 103 -10.60 6.91 6.89
C GLY A 103 -11.62 7.06 5.77
N ARG A 104 -11.17 7.64 4.67
CA ARG A 104 -11.92 7.73 3.42
C ARG A 104 -11.58 6.52 2.56
N THR A 105 -12.62 5.96 1.95
CA THR A 105 -12.54 4.72 1.19
C THR A 105 -13.21 4.90 -0.16
N TRP A 106 -12.67 4.28 -1.21
CA TRP A 106 -13.13 4.47 -2.59
C TRP A 106 -13.26 3.15 -3.34
N ILE A 107 -14.28 3.05 -4.21
CA ILE A 107 -14.41 1.93 -5.14
C ILE A 107 -13.35 2.09 -6.24
N ILE A 108 -12.51 1.07 -6.39
CA ILE A 108 -11.48 1.03 -7.43
C ILE A 108 -12.12 0.49 -8.73
N ALA A 109 -13.07 1.23 -9.28
CA ALA A 109 -13.74 0.90 -10.54
C ALA A 109 -13.66 2.07 -11.53
N ASN A 110 -12.54 2.82 -11.51
CA ASN A 110 -12.34 4.06 -12.28
C ASN A 110 -13.31 5.20 -11.91
N THR A 111 -14.03 5.09 -10.80
CA THR A 111 -14.95 6.11 -10.29
C THR A 111 -14.42 6.67 -8.98
N ILE A 112 -14.34 8.00 -8.87
CA ILE A 112 -13.92 8.71 -7.64
C ILE A 112 -15.07 8.73 -6.60
N SER A 113 -15.87 7.66 -6.55
CA SER A 113 -17.00 7.56 -5.62
C SER A 113 -16.48 7.05 -4.27
N PHE A 114 -16.78 7.83 -3.23
CA PHE A 114 -16.60 7.37 -1.85
C PHE A 114 -17.45 6.12 -1.61
N SER A 115 -16.88 5.13 -0.94
CA SER A 115 -17.58 3.91 -0.62
C SER A 115 -17.11 3.34 0.71
N TYR A 116 -17.92 3.61 1.73
CA TYR A 116 -17.75 3.13 3.08
C TYR A 116 -18.41 1.74 3.25
N THR A 117 -18.02 0.75 2.43
CA THR A 117 -18.60 -0.60 2.52
C THR A 117 -18.32 -1.29 3.86
N SER A 118 -17.26 -0.88 4.56
CA SER A 118 -16.96 -1.27 5.92
C SER A 118 -16.20 -0.15 6.65
N SER A 119 -16.47 0.03 7.93
CA SER A 119 -15.68 0.91 8.81
C SER A 119 -14.35 0.29 9.24
N VAL A 120 -14.20 -1.04 9.08
CA VAL A 120 -13.00 -1.80 9.48
C VAL A 120 -12.62 -2.81 8.39
N TYR A 121 -11.34 -2.89 8.06
CA TYR A 121 -10.78 -3.95 7.23
C TYR A 121 -9.71 -4.70 8.01
N LYS A 122 -9.55 -5.99 7.70
CA LYS A 122 -8.51 -6.86 8.27
C LYS A 122 -7.59 -7.35 7.17
N PHE A 123 -6.30 -7.22 7.39
CA PHE A 123 -5.25 -7.79 6.57
C PHE A 123 -4.49 -8.84 7.35
N ASP A 124 -4.46 -10.08 6.87
CA ASP A 124 -3.59 -11.12 7.42
C ASP A 124 -2.25 -11.13 6.68
N SER A 125 -1.19 -10.68 7.36
CA SER A 125 0.17 -10.60 6.81
C SER A 125 0.84 -11.96 6.53
N LYS A 126 0.32 -13.06 7.09
CA LYS A 126 0.86 -14.41 6.84
C LYS A 126 0.35 -14.98 5.52
N THR A 127 -0.89 -14.67 5.17
CA THR A 127 -1.57 -15.21 3.98
C THR A 127 -1.77 -14.16 2.89
N SER A 128 -1.45 -12.89 3.17
CA SER A 128 -1.74 -11.74 2.31
C SER A 128 -3.20 -11.66 1.89
N GLN A 129 -4.12 -11.81 2.85
CA GLN A 129 -5.56 -11.83 2.58
C GLN A 129 -6.29 -10.70 3.28
N TRP A 130 -7.30 -10.16 2.59
CA TRP A 130 -8.19 -9.12 3.10
C TRP A 130 -9.55 -9.70 3.49
N THR A 131 -10.05 -9.33 4.66
CA THR A 131 -11.40 -9.68 5.12
C THR A 131 -12.06 -8.48 5.80
N THR A 132 -13.39 -8.45 5.84
CA THR A 132 -14.15 -7.50 6.66
C THR A 132 -14.64 -8.23 7.92
N PRO A 133 -14.38 -7.70 9.13
CA PRO A 133 -14.89 -8.30 10.35
C PRO A 133 -16.41 -8.15 10.45
N THR A 134 -17.07 -9.17 10.97
CA THR A 134 -18.47 -9.06 11.40
C THR A 134 -18.52 -8.28 12.72
N ILE A 135 -19.09 -7.07 12.70
CA ILE A 135 -19.26 -6.24 13.90
C ILE A 135 -20.64 -6.52 14.49
N SER A 136 -20.69 -7.37 15.52
CA SER A 136 -21.92 -7.62 16.28
C SER A 136 -22.22 -6.47 17.25
N ASN A 137 -23.51 -6.16 17.49
CA ASN A 137 -23.96 -5.12 18.42
C ASN A 137 -23.45 -3.71 18.10
N PHE A 138 -23.17 -3.43 16.83
CA PHE A 138 -22.84 -2.07 16.39
C PHE A 138 -24.02 -1.14 16.67
N ASN A 139 -23.75 -0.03 17.35
CA ASN A 139 -24.76 0.96 17.66
C ASN A 139 -24.88 1.93 16.47
N SER A 140 -25.99 1.84 15.74
CA SER A 140 -26.22 2.66 14.54
C SER A 140 -26.33 4.16 14.81
N SER A 141 -26.49 4.59 16.08
CA SER A 141 -26.43 6.02 16.45
C SER A 141 -25.05 6.66 16.21
N PHE A 142 -24.03 5.88 15.89
CA PHE A 142 -22.69 6.36 15.54
C PHE A 142 -22.47 6.55 14.03
N GLU A 143 -23.39 6.13 13.14
CA GLU A 143 -23.19 6.14 11.68
C GLU A 143 -23.00 7.55 11.07
N ALA A 144 -23.33 8.62 11.79
CA ALA A 144 -23.30 9.99 11.29
C ALA A 144 -22.55 10.99 12.20
N ARG A 145 -21.75 10.51 13.16
CA ARG A 145 -20.85 11.42 13.91
C ARG A 145 -19.66 11.81 13.02
N ASN A 146 -19.90 12.74 12.11
CA ASN A 146 -18.87 13.53 11.44
C ASN A 146 -18.50 14.72 12.32
#